data_AF-A0A7W1ALE6-F1
#
_entry.id   AF-A0A7W1ALE6-F1
#
_cell.length_a   1.000
_cell.length_b   1.000
_cell.length_c   1.000
_cell.angle_alpha   90.00
_cell.angle_beta   90.00
_cell.angle_gamma   90.00
#
_symmetry.space_group_name_H-M   'P 1'
#
loop_
_entity.id
_entity.type
_entity.pdbx_description
1 polymer ?
#
loop_
_entity_poly.entity_id
_entity_poly.type
_entity_poly.pdbx_seq_one_letter_code
_entity_poly.pdbx_strand_id
1 'polypeptide(L)'
;MVIVTNHVSYLDAIAVAAIRPVAPIAKSEVAAWPMIGTAADQLGVIFVERDAPASRIRALLRARAALQAGVSVLNFPEGTTTDGTQLLPFSRGIFGLARLAGVPVVPVAIRCAPELAWYGGASFVPHYVRTTQIAAPEIRLEVGTAIDTARYTAGEAAALAHHRIAYMLRDQLESHAVIRLRVPAPRPDTVLPPARRRVAR
;
A
#
# COMPACT_ATOMS: atom_id res chain seq x y z
N MET A 1 -12.78 6.05 -3.69
CA MET A 1 -12.76 5.33 -2.39
C MET A 1 -11.35 5.37 -1.83
N VAL A 2 -11.22 5.25 -0.51
CA VAL A 2 -9.93 5.05 0.16
C VAL A 2 -9.82 3.57 0.54
N ILE A 3 -8.72 2.92 0.19
CA ILE A 3 -8.40 1.56 0.59
C ILE A 3 -7.40 1.66 1.75
N VAL A 4 -7.69 0.99 2.85
CA VAL A 4 -6.80 0.90 4.02
C VAL A 4 -6.45 -0.54 4.30
N THR A 5 -5.17 -0.81 4.57
CA THR A 5 -4.70 -2.17 4.75
C THR A 5 -3.71 -2.27 5.90
N ASN A 6 -3.50 -3.48 6.44
CA ASN A 6 -2.28 -3.73 7.19
C ASN A 6 -1.07 -3.69 6.26
N HIS A 7 0.13 -3.55 6.83
CA HIS A 7 1.36 -3.37 6.08
C HIS A 7 2.45 -4.33 6.57
N VAL A 8 2.81 -5.27 5.71
CA VAL A 8 3.80 -6.34 6.00
C VAL A 8 4.97 -6.30 5.02
N SER A 9 4.80 -5.71 3.85
CA SER A 9 5.85 -5.65 2.82
C SER A 9 5.68 -4.46 1.87
N TYR A 10 6.75 -4.05 1.19
CA TYR A 10 6.62 -3.13 0.06
C TYR A 10 5.81 -3.74 -1.09
N LEU A 11 5.71 -5.07 -1.14
CA LEU A 11 4.91 -5.81 -2.13
C LEU A 11 3.40 -5.57 -1.97
N ASP A 12 2.95 -5.12 -0.80
CA ASP A 12 1.53 -4.88 -0.50
C ASP A 12 0.89 -3.90 -1.50
N ALA A 13 1.60 -2.80 -1.81
CA ALA A 13 1.13 -1.80 -2.75
C ALA A 13 1.04 -2.36 -4.18
N ILE A 14 1.98 -3.21 -4.56
CA ILE A 14 2.00 -3.88 -5.87
C ILE A 14 0.83 -4.86 -5.96
N ALA A 15 0.59 -5.64 -4.90
CA ALA A 15 -0.50 -6.61 -4.85
C ALA A 15 -1.87 -5.92 -5.01
N VAL A 16 -2.11 -4.82 -4.30
CA VAL A 16 -3.37 -4.06 -4.46
C VAL A 16 -3.47 -3.42 -5.85
N ALA A 17 -2.38 -2.83 -6.36
CA ALA A 17 -2.35 -2.18 -7.66
C ALA A 17 -2.58 -3.15 -8.85
N ALA A 18 -2.22 -4.43 -8.69
CA ALA A 18 -2.46 -5.46 -9.69
C ALA A 18 -3.97 -5.77 -9.90
N ILE A 19 -4.82 -5.44 -8.93
CA ILE A 19 -6.27 -5.71 -8.99
C ILE A 19 -7.06 -4.46 -9.35
N ARG A 20 -6.58 -3.29 -8.91
CA ARG A 20 -7.25 -2.02 -9.17
C ARG A 20 -6.24 -0.89 -9.30
N PRO A 21 -6.45 0.06 -10.23
CA PRO A 21 -5.70 1.32 -10.23
C PRO A 21 -5.86 2.06 -8.90
N VAL A 22 -4.75 2.25 -8.20
CA VAL A 22 -4.68 2.96 -6.91
C VAL A 22 -3.50 3.93 -6.90
N ALA A 23 -3.65 5.05 -6.21
CA ALA A 23 -2.57 5.96 -5.86
C ALA A 23 -2.12 5.66 -4.41
N PRO A 24 -1.02 4.91 -4.19
CA PRO A 24 -0.54 4.60 -2.86
C PRO A 24 0.17 5.79 -2.21
N ILE A 25 -0.02 5.96 -0.90
CA ILE A 25 0.75 6.91 -0.10
C ILE A 25 2.00 6.21 0.45
N ALA A 26 3.18 6.63 0.02
CA ALA A 26 4.45 5.99 0.37
C ALA A 26 5.44 6.96 1.01
N LYS A 27 6.38 6.43 1.80
CA LYS A 27 7.53 7.18 2.32
C LYS A 27 8.34 7.80 1.18
N SER A 28 8.77 9.04 1.33
CA SER A 28 9.58 9.76 0.33
C SER A 28 10.88 9.04 -0.06
N GLU A 29 11.46 8.28 0.86
CA GLU A 29 12.69 7.51 0.67
C GLU A 29 12.54 6.41 -0.38
N VAL A 30 11.30 5.94 -0.63
CA VAL A 30 10.99 4.98 -1.69
C VAL A 30 11.27 5.57 -3.07
N ALA A 31 11.17 6.89 -3.23
CA ALA A 31 11.52 7.56 -4.50
C ALA A 31 13.02 7.41 -4.85
N ALA A 32 13.88 7.18 -3.85
CA ALA A 32 15.31 6.99 -4.06
C ALA A 32 15.68 5.52 -4.36
N TRP A 33 14.73 4.59 -4.31
CA TRP A 33 15.02 3.17 -4.54
C TRP A 33 15.29 2.91 -6.03
N PRO A 34 16.38 2.19 -6.38
CA PRO A 34 16.70 1.87 -7.76
C PRO A 34 15.54 1.15 -8.43
N MET A 35 15.22 1.52 -9.68
CA MET A 35 14.12 0.98 -10.51
C MET A 35 12.70 1.26 -10.00
N ILE A 36 12.50 1.38 -8.68
CA ILE A 36 11.20 1.66 -8.06
C ILE A 36 10.87 3.15 -8.13
N GLY A 37 11.82 4.05 -7.90
CA GLY A 37 11.56 5.49 -7.86
C GLY A 37 10.89 6.05 -9.12
N THR A 38 11.42 5.71 -10.30
CA THR A 38 10.87 6.15 -11.59
C THR A 38 9.54 5.48 -11.92
N ALA A 39 9.38 4.20 -11.60
CA ALA A 39 8.13 3.49 -11.78
C ALA A 39 7.04 4.02 -10.84
N ALA A 40 7.40 4.34 -9.60
CA ALA A 40 6.47 4.85 -8.59
C ALA A 40 5.88 6.22 -8.99
N ASP A 41 6.69 7.10 -9.59
CA ASP A 41 6.19 8.38 -10.12
C ASP A 41 5.18 8.17 -11.26
N GLN A 42 5.47 7.24 -12.18
CA GLN A 42 4.55 6.88 -13.28
C GLN A 42 3.28 6.15 -12.80
N LEU A 43 3.36 5.45 -11.68
CA LEU A 43 2.24 4.71 -11.07
C LEU A 43 1.38 5.59 -10.15
N GLY A 44 1.66 6.90 -10.07
CA GLY A 44 0.86 7.84 -9.29
C GLY A 44 1.05 7.72 -7.78
N VAL A 45 2.24 7.28 -7.33
CA VAL A 45 2.56 7.22 -5.90
C VAL A 45 2.62 8.62 -5.30
N ILE A 46 1.92 8.79 -4.17
CA ILE A 46 1.90 10.04 -3.42
C ILE A 46 2.95 9.94 -2.31
N PHE A 47 4.10 10.58 -2.53
CA PHE A 47 5.18 10.59 -1.54
C PHE A 47 4.87 11.50 -0.35
N VAL A 48 5.24 11.04 0.85
CA VAL A 48 5.12 11.76 2.10
C VAL A 48 6.38 11.62 2.96
N GLU A 49 6.86 12.74 3.49
CA GLU A 49 7.83 12.79 4.59
C GLU A 49 7.04 12.80 5.90
N ARG A 50 7.13 11.74 6.70
CA ARG A 50 6.26 11.57 7.88
C ARG A 50 6.62 12.53 9.01
N ASP A 51 7.90 12.88 9.12
CA ASP A 51 8.43 13.78 10.14
C ASP A 51 8.19 15.27 9.82
N ALA A 52 7.72 15.57 8.60
CA ALA A 52 7.40 16.93 8.17
C ALA A 52 5.87 17.16 8.11
N PRO A 53 5.28 17.93 9.06
CA PRO A 53 3.84 18.23 9.05
C PRO A 53 3.33 18.82 7.72
N ALA A 54 4.09 19.73 7.12
CA ALA A 54 3.73 20.32 5.83
C ALA A 54 3.70 19.29 4.70
N SER A 55 4.61 18.31 4.72
CA SER A 55 4.65 17.22 3.73
C SER A 55 3.43 16.32 3.85
N ARG A 56 3.02 15.98 5.09
CA ARG A 56 1.78 15.22 5.36
C ARG A 56 0.54 15.92 4.81
N ILE A 57 0.42 17.24 5.00
CA ILE A 57 -0.69 18.03 4.45
C ILE A 57 -0.69 17.99 2.92
N ARG A 58 0.47 18.21 2.28
CA ARG A 58 0.60 18.13 0.81
C ARG A 58 0.22 16.75 0.27
N ALA A 59 0.61 15.67 0.94
CA ALA A 59 0.23 14.32 0.56
C ALA A 59 -1.29 14.12 0.62
N LEU A 60 -1.97 14.61 1.67
CA LEU A 60 -3.43 14.55 1.76
C LEU A 60 -4.13 15.39 0.68
N LEU A 61 -3.58 16.54 0.30
CA LEU A 61 -4.11 17.35 -0.81
C LEU A 61 -3.99 16.62 -2.16
N ARG A 62 -2.84 15.97 -2.42
CA ARG A 62 -2.66 15.13 -3.62
C ARG A 62 -3.60 13.93 -3.60
N ALA A 63 -3.79 13.30 -2.45
CA ALA A 63 -4.74 12.20 -2.30
C ALA A 63 -6.18 12.66 -2.56
N ARG A 64 -6.56 13.87 -2.10
CA ARG A 64 -7.85 14.47 -2.42
C ARG A 64 -8.03 14.65 -3.93
N ALA A 65 -7.03 15.20 -4.62
CA ALA A 65 -7.07 15.38 -6.06
C ALA A 65 -7.22 14.05 -6.81
N ALA A 66 -6.49 13.00 -6.38
CA ALA A 66 -6.64 11.66 -6.94
C ALA A 66 -8.07 11.12 -6.77
N LEU A 67 -8.65 11.26 -5.57
CA LEU A 67 -10.05 10.85 -5.30
C LEU A 67 -11.05 11.62 -6.19
N GLN A 68 -10.84 12.92 -6.39
CA GLN A 68 -11.68 13.75 -7.26
C GLN A 68 -11.57 13.35 -8.74
N ALA A 69 -10.40 12.86 -9.16
CA ALA A 69 -10.17 12.29 -10.49
C ALA A 69 -10.70 10.85 -10.64
N GLY A 70 -11.39 10.30 -9.63
CA GLY A 70 -11.93 8.94 -9.64
C GLY A 70 -10.91 7.83 -9.34
N VAL A 71 -9.67 8.19 -9.00
CA VAL A 71 -8.62 7.23 -8.65
C VAL A 71 -8.75 6.85 -7.17
N SER A 72 -8.71 5.56 -6.87
CA SER A 72 -8.70 5.08 -5.48
C SER A 72 -7.37 5.44 -4.81
N VAL A 73 -7.40 5.83 -3.54
CA VAL A 73 -6.16 6.05 -2.76
C VAL A 73 -5.90 4.84 -1.88
N LEU A 74 -4.68 4.31 -1.91
CA LEU A 74 -4.21 3.25 -1.01
C LEU A 74 -3.40 3.85 0.13
N ASN A 75 -3.73 3.51 1.36
CA ASN A 75 -2.99 3.97 2.53
C ASN A 75 -2.73 2.84 3.53
N PHE A 76 -1.54 2.86 4.13
CA PHE A 76 -1.12 1.95 5.19
C PHE A 76 -1.15 2.71 6.52
N PRO A 77 -2.30 2.76 7.23
CA PRO A 77 -2.48 3.63 8.40
C PRO A 77 -1.61 3.28 9.60
N GLU A 78 -1.01 2.08 9.65
CA GLU A 78 0.02 1.67 10.62
C GLU A 78 1.28 2.53 10.52
N GLY A 79 1.59 3.06 9.33
CA GLY A 79 2.75 3.93 9.15
C GLY A 79 4.09 3.21 9.31
N THR A 80 4.14 1.89 9.18
CA THR A 80 5.37 1.09 9.02
C THR A 80 4.96 -0.32 8.58
N THR A 81 5.91 -1.11 8.11
CA THR A 81 5.72 -2.55 7.92
C THR A 81 6.01 -3.32 9.20
N THR A 82 5.34 -4.46 9.38
CA THR A 82 5.55 -5.42 10.47
C THR A 82 5.80 -6.83 9.94
N ASP A 83 6.04 -7.78 10.84
CA ASP A 83 6.11 -9.21 10.51
C ASP A 83 4.72 -9.85 10.25
N GLY A 84 3.65 -9.07 10.35
CA GLY A 84 2.27 -9.51 10.15
C GLY A 84 1.66 -10.28 11.32
N THR A 85 2.38 -10.43 12.45
CA THR A 85 1.87 -11.13 13.64
C THR A 85 0.88 -10.29 14.43
N GLN A 86 1.01 -8.97 14.37
CA GLN A 86 0.16 -8.01 15.06
C GLN A 86 -0.21 -6.84 14.14
N LEU A 87 -1.43 -6.35 14.32
CA LEU A 87 -1.92 -5.13 13.68
C LEU A 87 -1.64 -3.93 14.58
N LEU A 88 -0.92 -2.94 14.06
CA LEU A 88 -0.61 -1.71 14.80
C LEU A 88 -1.79 -0.72 14.81
N PRO A 89 -1.83 0.21 15.77
CA PRO A 89 -2.83 1.27 15.80
C PRO A 89 -2.84 2.12 14.53
N PHE A 90 -4.03 2.51 14.09
CA PHE A 90 -4.21 3.28 12.86
C PHE A 90 -4.15 4.79 13.09
N SER A 91 -3.35 5.47 12.28
CA SER A 91 -3.38 6.93 12.18
C SER A 91 -4.69 7.43 11.55
N ARG A 92 -5.21 8.56 12.05
CA ARG A 92 -6.55 9.07 11.70
C ARG A 92 -6.60 9.92 10.42
N GLY A 93 -5.45 10.38 9.92
CA GLY A 93 -5.38 11.39 8.86
C GLY A 93 -6.13 11.00 7.58
N ILE A 94 -5.93 9.76 7.10
CA ILE A 94 -6.58 9.31 5.87
C ILE A 94 -8.10 9.16 6.02
N PHE A 95 -8.58 8.78 7.20
CA PHE A 95 -10.00 8.62 7.49
C PHE A 95 -10.72 9.96 7.51
N GLY A 96 -10.05 10.99 8.05
CA GLY A 96 -10.52 12.38 7.95
C GLY A 96 -10.63 12.84 6.50
N LEU A 97 -9.61 12.56 5.67
CA LEU A 97 -9.66 12.86 4.24
C LEU A 97 -10.80 12.13 3.53
N ALA A 98 -10.98 10.82 3.79
CA ALA A 98 -12.05 10.04 3.18
C ALA A 98 -13.43 10.63 3.49
N ARG A 99 -13.65 11.02 4.76
CA ARG A 99 -14.88 11.71 5.18
C ARG A 99 -15.06 13.06 4.48
N LEU A 100 -14.02 13.90 4.43
CA LEU A 100 -14.09 15.21 3.76
C LEU A 100 -14.34 15.08 2.25
N ALA A 101 -13.80 14.03 1.63
CA ALA A 101 -14.02 13.73 0.22
C ALA A 101 -15.35 13.02 -0.06
N GLY A 102 -16.12 12.64 0.98
CA GLY A 102 -17.39 11.93 0.83
C GLY A 102 -17.25 10.54 0.20
N VAL A 103 -16.11 9.88 0.38
CA VAL A 103 -15.82 8.56 -0.22
C VAL A 103 -15.73 7.47 0.85
N PRO A 104 -16.18 6.24 0.55
CA PRO A 104 -16.08 5.16 1.51
C PRO A 104 -14.63 4.75 1.77
N VAL A 105 -14.40 4.18 2.95
CA VAL A 105 -13.15 3.48 3.31
C VAL A 105 -13.36 1.98 3.15
N VAL A 106 -12.51 1.31 2.39
CA VAL A 106 -12.54 -0.14 2.16
C VAL A 106 -11.36 -0.77 2.91
N PRO A 107 -11.62 -1.54 3.99
CA PRO A 107 -10.58 -2.29 4.69
C PRO A 107 -10.16 -3.52 3.87
N VAL A 108 -8.86 -3.76 3.76
CA VAL A 108 -8.30 -4.98 3.15
C VAL A 108 -7.27 -5.59 4.09
N ALA A 109 -7.41 -6.88 4.38
CA ALA A 109 -6.36 -7.63 5.07
C ALA A 109 -5.40 -8.25 4.05
N ILE A 110 -4.11 -8.11 4.30
CA ILE A 110 -3.02 -8.63 3.49
C ILE A 110 -2.27 -9.68 4.31
N ARG A 111 -2.06 -10.84 3.71
CA ARG A 111 -1.22 -11.91 4.26
C ARG A 111 -0.22 -12.36 3.22
N CYS A 112 0.99 -12.64 3.66
CA CYS A 112 2.03 -13.23 2.85
C CYS A 112 2.80 -14.25 3.68
N ALA A 113 3.57 -15.09 3.02
CA ALA A 113 4.52 -15.96 3.71
C ALA A 113 5.59 -15.09 4.44
N PRO A 114 6.15 -15.55 5.58
CA PRO A 114 7.15 -14.79 6.34
C PRO A 114 8.35 -14.32 5.51
N GLU A 115 8.74 -15.07 4.48
CA GLU A 115 9.85 -14.77 3.58
C GLU A 115 9.59 -13.51 2.71
N LEU A 116 8.31 -13.15 2.52
CA LEU A 116 7.89 -11.97 1.77
C LEU A 116 7.73 -10.73 2.65
N ALA A 117 7.65 -10.90 3.98
CA ALA A 117 7.55 -9.80 4.91
C ALA A 117 8.85 -8.97 4.90
N TRP A 118 8.71 -7.65 4.85
CA TRP A 118 9.82 -6.70 4.83
C TRP A 118 9.65 -5.70 5.95
N TYR A 119 10.33 -5.92 7.07
CA TYR A 119 10.19 -5.14 8.31
C TYR A 119 11.54 -5.01 9.03
N GLY A 120 11.55 -4.32 10.17
CA GLY A 120 12.72 -4.24 11.05
C GLY A 120 13.92 -3.49 10.45
N GLY A 121 13.70 -2.62 9.46
CA GLY A 121 14.78 -1.86 8.82
C GLY A 121 15.63 -2.66 7.82
N ALA A 122 15.15 -3.82 7.37
CA ALA A 122 15.83 -4.60 6.35
C ALA A 122 16.11 -3.78 5.07
N SER A 123 17.30 -3.92 4.48
CA SER A 123 17.62 -3.26 3.22
C SER A 123 16.78 -3.80 2.06
N PHE A 124 16.33 -2.91 1.17
CA PHE A 124 15.49 -3.26 0.02
C PHE A 124 16.15 -4.27 -0.92
N VAL A 125 17.37 -3.99 -1.40
CA VAL A 125 18.02 -4.81 -2.46
C VAL A 125 18.21 -6.28 -2.05
N PRO A 126 18.78 -6.62 -0.88
CA PRO A 126 18.92 -8.02 -0.48
C PRO A 126 17.57 -8.74 -0.31
N HIS A 127 16.56 -8.03 0.20
CA HIS A 127 15.22 -8.60 0.35
C HIS A 127 14.55 -8.86 -1.00
N TYR A 128 14.67 -7.90 -1.93
CA TYR A 128 14.19 -8.05 -3.30
C TYR A 128 14.81 -9.28 -3.99
N VAL A 129 16.14 -9.44 -3.93
CA VAL A 129 16.81 -10.62 -4.52
C VAL A 129 16.26 -11.93 -3.96
N ARG A 130 16.10 -12.05 -2.63
CA ARG A 130 15.51 -13.26 -2.02
C ARG A 130 14.07 -13.49 -2.48
N THR A 131 13.27 -12.44 -2.55
CA THR A 131 11.87 -12.52 -3.00
C THR A 131 11.77 -13.11 -4.41
N THR A 132 12.70 -12.74 -5.30
CA THR A 132 12.72 -13.23 -6.69
C THR A 132 13.11 -14.70 -6.84
N GLN A 133 13.70 -15.28 -5.79
CA GLN A 133 14.12 -16.69 -5.75
C GLN A 133 13.00 -17.63 -5.25
N ILE A 134 11.88 -17.07 -4.79
CA ILE A 134 10.73 -17.85 -4.33
C ILE A 134 9.96 -18.36 -5.57
N ALA A 135 9.79 -19.67 -5.68
CA ALA A 135 9.20 -20.31 -6.87
C ALA A 135 7.71 -19.96 -7.10
N ALA A 136 7.00 -19.58 -6.04
CA ALA A 136 5.58 -19.21 -6.10
C ALA A 136 5.24 -18.26 -4.94
N PRO A 137 5.66 -16.99 -4.98
CA PRO A 137 5.29 -16.03 -3.97
C PRO A 137 3.77 -15.83 -4.01
N GLU A 138 3.12 -16.00 -2.86
CA GLU A 138 1.67 -15.81 -2.70
C GLU A 138 1.41 -14.67 -1.72
N ILE A 139 0.66 -13.68 -2.18
CA ILE A 139 0.07 -12.63 -1.35
C ILE A 139 -1.44 -12.82 -1.43
N ARG A 140 -2.09 -12.97 -0.28
CA ARG A 140 -3.54 -13.07 -0.14
C ARG A 140 -4.11 -11.74 0.29
N LEU A 141 -5.14 -11.32 -0.42
CA LEU A 141 -5.90 -10.10 -0.16
C LEU A 141 -7.32 -10.51 0.18
N GLU A 142 -7.82 -10.03 1.32
CA GLU A 142 -9.20 -10.22 1.75
C GLU A 142 -9.85 -8.84 1.89
N VAL A 143 -10.89 -8.61 1.09
CA VAL A 143 -11.57 -7.32 1.02
C VAL A 143 -12.76 -7.33 1.97
N GLY A 144 -12.73 -6.48 2.98
CA GLY A 144 -13.82 -6.33 3.93
C GLY A 144 -14.91 -5.36 3.43
N THR A 145 -16.04 -5.37 4.11
CA THR A 145 -17.15 -4.46 3.81
C THR A 145 -16.71 -3.01 3.89
N ALA A 146 -17.16 -2.20 2.93
CA ALA A 146 -16.91 -0.76 2.93
C ALA A 146 -17.50 -0.07 4.17
N ILE A 147 -16.85 1.00 4.61
CA ILE A 147 -17.27 1.88 5.69
C ILE A 147 -17.77 3.17 5.04
N ASP A 148 -19.06 3.46 5.24
CA ASP A 148 -19.67 4.75 4.88
C ASP A 148 -19.18 5.83 5.85
N THR A 149 -18.26 6.68 5.38
CA THR A 149 -17.61 7.71 6.20
C THR A 149 -18.57 8.81 6.65
N ALA A 150 -19.76 8.94 6.06
CA ALA A 150 -20.74 9.92 6.51
C ALA A 150 -21.25 9.61 7.93
N ARG A 151 -21.29 8.31 8.29
CA ARG A 151 -21.85 7.79 9.56
C ARG A 151 -20.89 7.83 10.74
N TYR A 152 -19.62 8.10 10.50
CA TYR A 152 -18.56 7.97 11.51
C TYR A 152 -17.63 9.17 11.51
N THR A 153 -17.15 9.57 12.68
CA THR A 153 -15.97 10.43 12.81
C THR A 153 -14.73 9.73 12.26
N ALA A 154 -13.65 10.49 12.00
CA ALA A 154 -12.39 9.90 11.56
C ALA A 154 -11.81 8.87 12.54
N GLY A 155 -12.01 9.09 13.85
CA GLY A 155 -11.57 8.16 14.89
C GLY A 155 -12.36 6.85 14.89
N GLU A 156 -13.70 6.94 14.79
CA GLU A 156 -14.57 5.77 14.74
C GLU A 156 -14.36 4.96 13.45
N ALA A 157 -14.21 5.62 12.30
CA ALA A 157 -13.91 4.96 11.04
C ALA A 157 -12.56 4.24 11.10
N ALA A 158 -11.54 4.85 11.73
CA ALA A 158 -10.25 4.21 11.94
C ALA A 158 -10.34 2.98 12.85
N ALA A 159 -11.05 3.09 13.97
CA ALA A 159 -11.27 1.97 14.90
C ALA A 159 -12.05 0.83 14.24
N LEU A 160 -13.10 1.15 13.48
CA LEU A 160 -13.90 0.15 12.76
C LEU A 160 -13.10 -0.54 11.65
N ALA A 161 -12.30 0.20 10.88
CA ALA A 161 -11.42 -0.37 9.88
C ALA A 161 -10.37 -1.29 10.52
N HIS A 162 -9.74 -0.84 11.60
CA HIS A 162 -8.79 -1.65 12.37
C HIS A 162 -9.45 -2.92 12.90
N HIS A 163 -10.64 -2.84 13.49
CA HIS A 163 -11.39 -4.00 13.97
C HIS A 163 -11.69 -4.99 12.83
N ARG A 164 -12.17 -4.50 11.67
CA ARG A 164 -12.47 -5.36 10.51
C ARG A 164 -11.21 -6.06 9.99
N ILE A 165 -10.09 -5.34 9.87
CA ILE A 165 -8.82 -5.93 9.42
C ILE A 165 -8.32 -6.94 10.46
N ALA A 166 -8.35 -6.61 11.75
CA ALA A 166 -7.96 -7.54 12.81
C ALA A 166 -8.83 -8.81 12.82
N TYR A 167 -10.13 -8.68 12.59
CA TYR A 167 -11.05 -9.80 12.48
C TYR A 167 -10.69 -10.69 11.28
N MET A 168 -10.56 -10.11 10.08
CA MET A 168 -10.10 -10.83 8.89
C MET A 168 -8.77 -11.53 9.19
N LEU A 169 -7.79 -10.83 9.76
CA LEU A 169 -6.47 -11.40 10.09
C LEU A 169 -6.51 -12.58 11.07
N ARG A 170 -7.52 -12.68 11.94
CA ARG A 170 -7.71 -13.81 12.86
C ARG A 170 -8.47 -14.96 12.24
N ASP A 171 -9.45 -14.65 11.42
CA ASP A 171 -10.39 -15.62 10.90
C ASP A 171 -9.77 -16.36 9.70
N GLN A 172 -9.77 -17.70 9.78
CA GLN A 172 -9.33 -18.58 8.70
C GLN A 172 -10.48 -19.00 7.77
N LEU A 173 -11.67 -18.41 7.93
CA LEU A 173 -12.86 -18.91 7.25
C LEU A 173 -12.78 -18.71 5.73
N GLU A 174 -12.98 -19.83 5.04
CA GLU A 174 -12.80 -20.10 3.62
C GLU A 174 -13.76 -19.36 2.66
N SER A 175 -14.22 -18.14 2.98
CA SER A 175 -15.45 -17.60 2.38
C SER A 175 -15.40 -16.15 1.88
N HIS A 176 -14.23 -15.62 1.50
CA HIS A 176 -14.16 -14.34 0.79
C HIS A 176 -13.18 -14.42 -0.38
N ALA A 177 -13.41 -13.60 -1.42
CA ALA A 177 -12.68 -13.63 -2.68
C ALA A 177 -11.16 -13.53 -2.47
N VAL A 178 -10.48 -14.68 -2.43
CA VAL A 178 -9.02 -14.76 -2.32
C VAL A 178 -8.45 -14.51 -3.70
N ILE A 179 -7.87 -13.33 -3.91
CA ILE A 179 -7.08 -13.08 -5.10
C ILE A 179 -5.66 -13.55 -4.81
N ARG A 180 -5.28 -14.70 -5.40
CA ARG A 180 -3.91 -15.20 -5.37
C ARG A 180 -3.13 -14.50 -6.48
N LEU A 181 -2.29 -13.54 -6.11
CA LEU A 181 -1.37 -12.94 -7.05
C LEU A 181 -0.05 -13.70 -7.00
N ARG A 182 0.30 -14.33 -8.12
CA ARG A 182 1.66 -14.84 -8.34
C ARG A 182 2.48 -13.69 -8.89
N VAL A 183 3.41 -13.18 -8.09
CA VAL A 183 4.39 -12.20 -8.60
C VAL A 183 5.32 -12.95 -9.56
N PRO A 184 5.36 -12.61 -10.86
CA PRO A 184 6.25 -13.29 -11.79
C PRO A 184 7.71 -13.04 -11.39
N ALA A 185 8.53 -14.09 -11.41
CA ALA A 185 9.97 -13.93 -11.24
C ALA A 185 10.51 -12.99 -12.34
N PRO A 186 11.43 -12.06 -12.03
CA PRO A 186 12.10 -11.27 -13.05
C PRO A 186 12.83 -12.22 -14.00
N ARG A 187 12.57 -12.07 -15.30
CA ARG A 187 13.29 -12.84 -16.32
C ARG A 187 14.75 -12.37 -16.32
N PRO A 188 15.72 -13.30 -16.29
CA PRO A 188 17.15 -12.94 -16.28
C PRO A 188 17.60 -12.15 -17.52
N ASP A 189 16.80 -12.14 -18.60
CA ASP A 189 17.23 -11.63 -19.91
C ASP A 189 16.64 -10.25 -20.29
N THR A 190 16.09 -9.50 -19.34
CA THR A 190 15.62 -8.14 -19.64
C THR A 190 16.79 -7.16 -19.61
N VAL A 191 17.58 -7.14 -20.68
CA VAL A 191 18.55 -6.08 -20.95
C VAL A 191 17.77 -4.77 -21.01
N LEU A 192 17.93 -3.91 -20.00
CA LEU A 192 17.38 -2.56 -20.06
C LEU A 192 17.99 -1.84 -21.27
N PRO A 193 17.18 -1.24 -22.16
CA PRO A 193 17.74 -0.41 -23.22
C PRO A 193 18.55 0.73 -22.59
N PRO A 194 19.71 1.09 -23.16
CA PRO A 194 20.58 2.09 -22.58
C PRO A 194 19.84 3.42 -22.42
N ALA A 195 19.99 4.04 -21.25
CA ALA A 195 19.39 5.32 -20.93
C ALA A 195 19.80 6.36 -21.99
N ARG A 196 18.81 6.87 -22.74
CA ARG A 196 19.04 7.97 -23.68
C ARG A 196 19.52 9.19 -22.91
N ARG A 197 20.82 9.52 -23.05
CA ARG A 197 21.36 10.80 -22.59
C ARG A 197 20.63 11.93 -23.29
N ARG A 198 19.88 12.75 -22.55
CA ARG A 198 19.48 14.07 -23.03
C ARG A 198 20.74 14.93 -23.12
N VAL A 199 21.09 15.31 -24.35
CA VAL A 199 22.11 16.34 -24.62
C VAL A 199 21.51 17.67 -24.17
N ALA A 200 22.13 18.30 -23.17
CA ALA A 200 21.85 19.68 -22.81
C ALA A 200 22.43 20.59 -23.91
N ARG A 201 21.62 21.58 -24.33
CA ARG A 201 22.06 22.69 -25.18
C ARG A 201 22.94 23.64 -24.40
#